data_AF-A0A8J6QLB9-F1
#
_entry.id   AF-A0A8J6QLB9-F1
#
_cell.length_a   1.000
_cell.length_b   1.000
_cell.length_c   1.000
_cell.angle_alpha   90.00
_cell.angle_beta   90.00
_cell.angle_gamma   90.00
#
_symmetry.space_group_name_H-M   'P 1'
#
loop_
_entity.id
_entity.type
_entity.pdbx_description
1 polymer ?
#
loop_
_entity_poly.entity_id
_entity_poly.type
_entity_poly.pdbx_seq_one_letter_code
_entity_poly.pdbx_strand_id
1 'polypeptide(L)'
;MRRWTQLYLQIVLTLTLVVSGHALAQQSEAVKQCLDCHQQSAEQPIHAIFQNAHGNLNGGGSQACIGCHGESLDHRTQPTAQAPLVSFGPKWFNSAEQQSETCLDCHQKHTGSLWQGSMHQQEEVACVGCHSAHVVEDPMVSATTQADTCMSCHSDVRSANMLASRHPIAEGMVACSDCHNPHGSLSESSLTQPTLNDTCFQCHAEKRGPFVFEHAPVTEDCSTCHNPHGSMHDNMLVSKTPFLCQQCHSAAFHPSQPLEGSGLPAGNSSAYLLSKNCLSCHSQIHGSSHPSGSKMTR
;
A
#
# COMPACT_ATOMS: atom_id res chain seq x y z
N MET A 1 6.27 30.97 63.58
CA MET A 1 5.65 30.60 62.29
C MET A 1 6.28 29.31 61.73
N ARG A 2 6.32 28.23 62.52
CA ARG A 2 7.07 26.99 62.19
C ARG A 2 6.25 25.70 62.34
N ARG A 3 4.93 25.82 62.49
CA ARG A 3 3.99 24.70 62.68
C ARG A 3 3.04 24.46 61.50
N TRP A 4 3.04 25.34 60.48
CA TRP A 4 2.14 25.24 59.33
C TRP A 4 2.78 24.65 58.07
N THR A 5 4.11 24.54 58.02
CA THR A 5 4.85 23.99 56.87
C THR A 5 4.98 22.47 56.88
N GLN A 6 4.82 21.80 58.03
CA GLN A 6 4.88 20.33 58.10
C GLN A 6 3.58 19.63 57.72
N LEU A 7 2.42 20.30 57.86
CA LEU A 7 1.13 19.70 57.47
C LEU A 7 0.92 19.68 55.95
N TYR A 8 1.50 20.65 55.23
CA TYR A 8 1.38 20.73 53.77
C TYR A 8 2.21 19.66 53.03
N LEU A 9 3.35 19.24 53.61
CA LEU A 9 4.24 18.28 52.96
C LEU A 9 3.74 16.83 53.06
N GLN A 10 2.92 16.49 54.06
CA GLN A 10 2.32 15.15 54.18
C GLN A 10 1.05 14.98 53.32
N ILE A 11 0.34 16.07 53.02
CA ILE A 11 -0.86 16.02 52.16
C ILE A 11 -0.47 15.95 50.68
N VAL A 12 0.65 16.55 50.29
CA VAL A 12 1.14 16.48 48.90
C VAL A 12 1.76 15.10 48.58
N LEU A 13 2.30 14.38 49.57
CA LEU A 13 2.93 13.07 49.35
C LEU A 13 1.94 11.90 49.27
N THR A 14 0.71 12.05 49.79
CA THR A 14 -0.34 11.01 49.67
C THR A 14 -1.23 11.19 48.45
N LEU A 15 -1.25 12.37 47.83
CA LEU A 15 -2.04 12.63 46.62
C LEU A 15 -1.31 12.26 45.31
N THR A 16 0.02 12.14 45.33
CA THR A 16 0.82 11.80 44.14
C THR A 16 1.07 10.31 43.95
N LEU A 17 0.65 9.44 44.89
CA LEU A 17 0.86 7.99 44.82
C LEU A 17 -0.35 7.17 44.35
N VAL A 18 -1.49 7.80 44.05
CA VAL A 18 -2.71 7.08 43.61
C VAL A 18 -2.97 7.22 42.10
N VAL A 19 -2.28 8.12 41.40
CA VAL A 19 -2.55 8.39 39.98
C VAL A 19 -1.84 7.41 39.03
N SER A 20 -0.87 6.63 39.52
CA SER A 20 -0.09 5.72 38.65
C SER A 20 -0.61 4.28 38.57
N GLY A 21 -1.79 3.97 39.14
CA GLY A 21 -2.27 2.60 39.31
C GLY A 21 -3.62 2.22 38.69
N HIS A 22 -4.37 3.15 38.09
CA HIS A 22 -5.77 2.91 37.69
C HIS A 22 -6.07 3.08 36.19
N ALA A 23 -5.05 3.10 35.32
CA ALA A 23 -5.25 3.12 33.87
C ALA A 23 -5.30 1.71 33.23
N LEU A 24 -5.50 0.65 34.02
CA LEU A 24 -5.98 -0.62 33.49
C LEU A 24 -7.50 -0.54 33.48
N ALA A 25 -8.03 -0.15 32.31
CA ALA A 25 -9.44 -0.05 32.02
C ALA A 25 -10.22 -1.24 32.60
N GLN A 26 -11.32 -0.92 33.27
CA GLN A 26 -12.29 -1.89 33.76
C GLN A 26 -12.92 -2.58 32.54
N GLN A 27 -12.36 -3.72 32.13
CA GLN A 27 -12.92 -4.55 31.06
C GLN A 27 -14.37 -4.88 31.42
N SER A 28 -15.28 -4.79 30.44
CA SER A 28 -16.68 -5.13 30.69
C SER A 28 -16.80 -6.61 31.08
N GLU A 29 -17.81 -6.95 31.88
CA GLU A 29 -18.04 -8.34 32.33
C GLU A 29 -18.19 -9.32 31.14
N ALA A 30 -18.69 -8.84 30.00
CA ALA A 30 -18.78 -9.61 28.76
C ALA A 30 -17.39 -9.96 28.17
N VAL A 31 -16.41 -9.05 28.20
CA VAL A 31 -15.04 -9.32 27.78
C VAL A 31 -14.40 -10.38 28.69
N LYS A 32 -14.62 -10.25 30.00
CA LYS A 32 -14.06 -11.17 30.99
C LYS A 32 -14.50 -12.63 30.75
N GLN A 33 -15.77 -12.85 30.43
CA GLN A 33 -16.31 -14.17 30.12
C GLN A 33 -15.67 -14.83 28.89
N CYS A 34 -15.26 -14.04 27.90
CA CYS A 34 -14.51 -14.57 26.75
C CYS A 34 -13.06 -14.90 27.12
N LEU A 35 -12.41 -14.05 27.93
CA LEU A 35 -11.01 -14.20 28.31
C LEU A 35 -10.76 -15.31 29.34
N ASP A 36 -11.79 -15.77 30.05
CA ASP A 36 -11.69 -16.94 30.94
C ASP A 36 -11.21 -18.19 30.18
N CYS A 37 -11.68 -18.36 28.94
CA CYS A 37 -11.30 -19.46 28.04
C CYS A 37 -10.20 -19.06 27.05
N HIS A 38 -10.25 -17.86 26.49
CA HIS A 38 -9.24 -17.37 25.55
C HIS A 38 -8.12 -16.64 26.27
N GLN A 39 -7.26 -17.40 26.95
CA GLN A 39 -6.13 -16.85 27.71
C GLN A 39 -4.99 -16.41 26.80
N GLN A 40 -4.14 -15.52 27.31
CA GLN A 40 -2.96 -15.06 26.57
C GLN A 40 -2.01 -16.23 26.34
N SER A 41 -1.76 -16.57 25.08
CA SER A 41 -0.73 -17.53 24.70
C SER A 41 0.02 -17.01 23.47
N ALA A 42 1.24 -17.52 23.27
CA ALA A 42 2.01 -17.23 22.06
C ALA A 42 1.29 -17.72 20.79
N GLU A 43 0.40 -18.69 20.92
CA GLU A 43 -0.34 -19.34 19.81
C GLU A 43 -1.69 -18.64 19.52
N GLN A 44 -2.19 -17.80 20.43
CA GLN A 44 -3.46 -17.10 20.32
C GLN A 44 -3.29 -15.64 20.79
N PRO A 45 -2.72 -14.76 19.95
CA PRO A 45 -2.40 -13.38 20.32
C PRO A 45 -3.64 -12.47 20.38
N ILE A 46 -4.81 -13.00 20.76
CA ILE A 46 -6.05 -12.22 20.83
C ILE A 46 -5.93 -11.01 21.77
N HIS A 47 -5.04 -11.08 22.76
CA HIS A 47 -4.78 -10.00 23.72
C HIS A 47 -4.04 -8.81 23.10
N ALA A 48 -3.38 -8.99 21.95
CA ALA A 48 -2.73 -7.89 21.25
C ALA A 48 -3.74 -6.85 20.76
N ILE A 49 -5.03 -7.21 20.61
CA ILE A 49 -6.09 -6.28 20.24
C ILE A 49 -6.17 -5.09 21.20
N PHE A 50 -5.95 -5.31 22.49
CA PHE A 50 -5.98 -4.28 23.53
C PHE A 50 -4.88 -3.23 23.38
N GLN A 51 -3.87 -3.49 22.54
CA GLN A 51 -2.76 -2.59 22.27
C GLN A 51 -2.90 -1.84 20.95
N ASN A 52 -3.94 -2.11 20.16
CA ASN A 52 -4.19 -1.45 18.88
C ASN A 52 -5.48 -0.61 18.89
N ALA A 53 -5.83 -0.06 17.73
CA ALA A 53 -6.99 0.82 17.56
C ALA A 53 -8.32 0.18 17.97
N HIS A 54 -8.49 -1.13 17.77
CA HIS A 54 -9.76 -1.83 18.04
C HIS A 54 -9.96 -2.15 19.53
N GLY A 55 -8.88 -2.19 20.32
CA GLY A 55 -8.94 -2.47 21.76
C GLY A 55 -8.89 -1.27 22.69
N ASN A 56 -8.57 -0.08 22.17
CA ASN A 56 -8.46 1.14 22.98
C ASN A 56 -9.77 1.95 23.01
N LEU A 57 -9.91 2.84 24.01
CA LEU A 57 -11.10 3.69 24.18
C LEU A 57 -11.34 4.66 23.01
N ASN A 58 -10.31 4.98 22.22
CA ASN A 58 -10.42 5.90 21.08
C ASN A 58 -11.03 5.23 19.83
N GLY A 59 -10.95 3.91 19.70
CA GLY A 59 -11.60 3.14 18.63
C GLY A 59 -13.03 2.69 18.95
N GLY A 60 -13.72 3.39 19.86
CA GLY A 60 -15.04 2.97 20.36
C GLY A 60 -14.97 1.97 21.53
N GLY A 61 -13.77 1.74 22.07
CA GLY A 61 -13.51 0.96 23.28
C GLY A 61 -14.03 -0.45 23.16
N SER A 62 -13.34 -1.32 22.41
CA SER A 62 -13.70 -2.72 22.14
C SER A 62 -15.11 -3.02 22.60
N GLN A 63 -16.12 -2.69 21.78
CA GLN A 63 -17.40 -3.36 21.87
C GLN A 63 -17.04 -4.81 22.18
N ALA A 64 -17.46 -5.30 23.36
CA ALA A 64 -16.96 -6.55 23.93
C ALA A 64 -16.83 -7.57 22.80
N CYS A 65 -15.81 -8.42 22.74
CA CYS A 65 -15.41 -9.26 21.58
C CYS A 65 -16.53 -9.65 20.56
N ILE A 66 -17.76 -9.88 21.05
CA ILE A 66 -19.05 -9.80 20.35
C ILE A 66 -19.23 -8.70 19.28
N GLY A 67 -18.54 -7.57 19.32
CA GLY A 67 -18.62 -6.54 18.26
C GLY A 67 -18.14 -7.05 16.90
N CYS A 68 -17.14 -7.94 16.91
CA CYS A 68 -16.62 -8.58 15.71
C CYS A 68 -17.00 -10.06 15.62
N HIS A 69 -17.25 -10.72 16.76
CA HIS A 69 -17.52 -12.16 16.81
C HIS A 69 -19.00 -12.50 16.99
N GLY A 70 -19.86 -11.50 17.22
CA GLY A 70 -21.24 -11.69 17.66
C GLY A 70 -21.34 -12.29 19.07
N GLU A 71 -22.55 -12.33 19.62
CA GLU A 71 -22.82 -12.84 20.98
C GLU A 71 -22.29 -14.27 21.23
N SER A 72 -22.22 -15.09 20.17
CA SER A 72 -21.57 -16.42 20.19
C SER A 72 -22.05 -17.32 21.34
N LEU A 73 -23.35 -17.29 21.67
CA LEU A 73 -23.92 -17.97 22.83
C LEU A 73 -23.66 -19.48 22.83
N ASP A 74 -23.83 -20.15 21.69
CA ASP A 74 -23.60 -21.59 21.57
C ASP A 74 -22.12 -21.94 21.76
N HIS A 75 -21.22 -21.16 21.15
CA HIS A 75 -19.78 -21.29 21.34
C HIS A 75 -19.39 -21.15 22.81
N ARG A 76 -19.97 -20.19 23.54
CA ARG A 76 -19.70 -20.02 24.97
C ARG A 76 -20.07 -21.23 25.82
N THR A 77 -21.09 -21.99 25.42
CA THR A 77 -21.51 -23.20 26.15
C THR A 77 -20.76 -24.46 25.71
N GLN A 78 -20.34 -24.51 24.44
CA GLN A 78 -19.67 -25.67 23.82
C GLN A 78 -18.48 -25.24 22.97
N PRO A 79 -17.41 -24.67 23.56
CA PRO A 79 -16.36 -23.94 22.84
C PRO A 79 -15.47 -24.79 21.94
N THR A 80 -15.54 -26.11 22.05
CA THR A 80 -14.80 -27.04 21.18
C THR A 80 -15.65 -27.59 20.05
N ALA A 81 -16.98 -27.56 20.18
CA ALA A 81 -17.93 -28.18 19.25
C ALA A 81 -18.71 -27.15 18.41
N GLN A 82 -18.92 -25.94 18.92
CA GLN A 82 -19.71 -24.89 18.25
C GLN A 82 -18.86 -23.67 17.92
N ALA A 83 -18.94 -23.22 16.67
CA ALA A 83 -18.22 -22.04 16.19
C ALA A 83 -18.80 -20.74 16.76
N PRO A 84 -17.98 -19.67 16.92
CA PRO A 84 -18.47 -18.32 17.09
C PRO A 84 -19.43 -17.96 15.96
N LEU A 85 -20.31 -16.99 16.22
CA LEU A 85 -21.26 -16.51 15.19
C LEU A 85 -20.51 -15.96 13.98
N VAL A 86 -19.45 -15.18 14.24
CA VAL A 86 -18.51 -14.70 13.24
C VAL A 86 -17.10 -15.15 13.62
N SER A 87 -16.44 -15.82 12.68
CA SER A 87 -15.08 -16.33 12.86
C SER A 87 -14.23 -16.06 11.62
N PHE A 88 -13.00 -15.64 11.90
CA PHE A 88 -11.98 -15.25 10.92
C PHE A 88 -10.80 -16.24 10.89
N GLY A 89 -10.86 -17.29 11.73
CA GLY A 89 -9.75 -18.23 11.92
C GLY A 89 -9.77 -19.41 10.93
N PRO A 90 -8.66 -20.14 10.80
CA PRO A 90 -8.58 -21.27 9.87
C PRO A 90 -9.39 -22.51 10.32
N LYS A 91 -9.65 -22.66 11.63
CA LYS A 91 -10.44 -23.78 12.17
C LYS A 91 -11.93 -23.64 11.84
N TRP A 92 -12.45 -22.44 12.06
CA TRP A 92 -13.84 -22.07 11.85
C TRP A 92 -13.84 -20.76 11.10
N PHE A 93 -14.48 -20.71 9.95
CA PHE A 93 -14.48 -19.53 9.10
C PHE A 93 -15.87 -19.30 8.52
N ASN A 94 -16.23 -18.03 8.45
CA ASN A 94 -17.36 -17.55 7.65
C ASN A 94 -16.92 -17.27 6.21
N SER A 95 -17.85 -17.02 5.29
CA SER A 95 -17.50 -16.57 3.94
C SER A 95 -16.76 -15.23 3.97
N ALA A 96 -15.99 -14.93 2.92
CA ALA A 96 -15.27 -13.66 2.83
C ALA A 96 -16.21 -12.45 2.90
N GLU A 97 -17.41 -12.57 2.33
CA GLU A 97 -18.48 -11.58 2.42
C GLU A 97 -18.91 -11.34 3.87
N GLN A 98 -19.30 -12.40 4.60
CA GLN A 98 -19.72 -12.31 6.01
C GLN A 98 -18.63 -11.73 6.92
N GLN A 99 -17.38 -12.12 6.67
CA GLN A 99 -16.22 -11.56 7.38
C GLN A 99 -16.07 -10.05 7.10
N SER A 100 -16.21 -9.65 5.84
CA SER A 100 -16.05 -8.25 5.42
C SER A 100 -17.21 -7.37 5.87
N GLU A 101 -18.45 -7.87 5.84
CA GLU A 101 -19.64 -7.17 6.34
C GLU A 101 -19.47 -6.73 7.80
N THR A 102 -18.92 -7.62 8.64
CA THR A 102 -18.63 -7.30 10.05
C THR A 102 -17.70 -6.08 10.19
N CYS A 103 -16.70 -5.96 9.32
CA CYS A 103 -15.83 -4.79 9.30
C CYS A 103 -16.54 -3.56 8.74
N LEU A 104 -17.32 -3.74 7.67
CA LEU A 104 -18.02 -2.67 6.97
C LEU A 104 -19.14 -2.05 7.81
N ASP A 105 -19.77 -2.77 8.73
CA ASP A 105 -20.75 -2.20 9.67
C ASP A 105 -20.22 -0.94 10.40
N CYS A 106 -18.91 -0.88 10.64
CA CYS A 106 -18.23 0.31 11.16
C CYS A 106 -17.44 1.08 10.09
N HIS A 107 -16.79 0.41 9.15
CA HIS A 107 -15.86 1.02 8.18
C HIS A 107 -16.51 1.47 6.85
N GLN A 108 -17.83 1.31 6.69
CA GLN A 108 -18.53 1.63 5.44
C GLN A 108 -18.29 3.07 4.96
N LYS A 109 -18.21 4.03 5.89
CA LYS A 109 -18.04 5.46 5.56
C LYS A 109 -16.72 5.78 4.86
N HIS A 110 -15.65 5.05 5.20
CA HIS A 110 -14.30 5.34 4.71
C HIS A 110 -13.86 4.39 3.60
N THR A 111 -14.38 3.15 3.61
CA THR A 111 -13.93 2.09 2.71
C THR A 111 -15.08 1.51 1.88
N GLY A 112 -16.29 1.45 2.43
CA GLY A 112 -17.39 0.66 1.88
C GLY A 112 -17.91 1.12 0.51
N SER A 113 -17.79 2.41 0.16
CA SER A 113 -18.30 2.90 -1.12
C SER A 113 -17.51 2.43 -2.34
N LEU A 114 -16.21 2.10 -2.17
CA LEU A 114 -15.34 1.64 -3.26
C LEU A 114 -15.08 0.13 -3.20
N TRP A 115 -15.29 -0.47 -2.03
CA TRP A 115 -15.12 -1.91 -1.81
C TRP A 115 -16.09 -2.75 -2.62
N GLN A 116 -17.36 -2.37 -2.64
CA GLN A 116 -18.38 -3.11 -3.38
C GLN A 116 -18.09 -3.06 -4.88
N GLY A 117 -17.84 -4.21 -5.49
CA GLY A 117 -17.44 -4.28 -6.89
C GLY A 117 -15.95 -4.04 -7.14
N SER A 118 -15.12 -3.89 -6.11
CA SER A 118 -13.67 -3.95 -6.27
C SER A 118 -13.21 -5.33 -6.71
N MET A 119 -12.05 -5.43 -7.36
CA MET A 119 -11.51 -6.74 -7.78
C MET A 119 -11.28 -7.67 -6.58
N HIS A 120 -10.75 -7.16 -5.46
CA HIS A 120 -10.56 -7.98 -4.26
C HIS A 120 -11.88 -8.52 -3.69
N GLN A 121 -12.95 -7.72 -3.70
CA GLN A 121 -14.27 -8.20 -3.26
C GLN A 121 -14.84 -9.25 -4.24
N GLN A 122 -14.68 -9.04 -5.56
CA GLN A 122 -15.15 -9.98 -6.59
C GLN A 122 -14.39 -11.30 -6.57
N GLU A 123 -13.11 -11.28 -6.21
CA GLU A 123 -12.25 -12.46 -6.03
C GLU A 123 -12.35 -13.06 -4.61
N GLU A 124 -13.40 -12.72 -3.87
CA GLU A 124 -13.70 -13.26 -2.53
C GLU A 124 -12.56 -13.07 -1.51
N VAL A 125 -11.79 -11.99 -1.62
CA VAL A 125 -10.78 -11.62 -0.62
C VAL A 125 -11.46 -10.90 0.55
N ALA A 126 -11.31 -11.45 1.76
CA ALA A 126 -11.82 -10.81 2.98
C ALA A 126 -10.86 -9.74 3.52
N CYS A 127 -11.37 -8.77 4.29
CA CYS A 127 -10.54 -7.75 4.95
C CYS A 127 -9.39 -8.37 5.77
N VAL A 128 -9.68 -9.47 6.48
CA VAL A 128 -8.71 -10.21 7.31
C VAL A 128 -7.66 -10.99 6.52
N GLY A 129 -7.79 -11.07 5.19
CA GLY A 129 -6.75 -11.59 4.31
C GLY A 129 -5.54 -10.65 4.22
N CYS A 130 -5.74 -9.36 4.50
CA CYS A 130 -4.68 -8.36 4.52
C CYS A 130 -4.48 -7.76 5.92
N HIS A 131 -5.57 -7.39 6.58
CA HIS A 131 -5.56 -6.76 7.90
C HIS A 131 -5.56 -7.79 9.03
N SER A 132 -5.03 -7.42 10.20
CA SER A 132 -5.15 -8.24 11.40
C SER A 132 -5.41 -7.38 12.63
N ALA A 133 -6.51 -7.67 13.32
CA ALA A 133 -6.85 -7.01 14.58
C ALA A 133 -6.23 -7.69 15.81
N HIS A 134 -5.68 -8.89 15.67
CA HIS A 134 -5.04 -9.65 16.77
C HIS A 134 -3.51 -9.51 16.77
N VAL A 135 -3.02 -8.35 16.35
CA VAL A 135 -1.61 -7.95 16.37
C VAL A 135 -1.49 -6.53 16.92
N VAL A 136 -0.32 -6.18 17.44
CA VAL A 136 -0.07 -4.82 17.94
C VAL A 136 -0.05 -3.82 16.77
N GLU A 137 0.60 -4.21 15.68
CA GLU A 137 0.72 -3.41 14.47
C GLU A 137 0.23 -4.23 13.27
N ASP A 138 -0.71 -3.65 12.52
CA ASP A 138 -1.29 -4.28 11.34
C ASP A 138 -0.24 -4.32 10.21
N PRO A 139 -0.06 -5.47 9.52
CA PRO A 139 0.91 -5.57 8.43
C PRO A 139 0.68 -4.55 7.30
N MET A 140 -0.53 -3.98 7.16
CA MET A 140 -0.83 -2.98 6.13
C MET A 140 -0.30 -1.59 6.44
N VAL A 141 0.21 -1.33 7.65
CA VAL A 141 0.70 -0.01 8.09
C VAL A 141 2.11 0.29 7.59
N SER A 142 2.99 -0.71 7.51
CA SER A 142 4.37 -0.55 7.03
C SER A 142 4.48 -0.91 5.55
N ALA A 143 5.22 -0.09 4.79
CA ALA A 143 5.43 -0.29 3.35
C ALA A 143 6.04 -1.68 3.03
N THR A 144 6.98 -2.15 3.86
CA THR A 144 7.65 -3.43 3.65
C THR A 144 6.72 -4.62 3.90
N THR A 145 5.99 -4.62 5.02
CA THR A 145 5.05 -5.70 5.34
C THR A 145 3.84 -5.69 4.40
N GLN A 146 3.41 -4.50 3.97
CA GLN A 146 2.38 -4.34 2.94
C GLN A 146 2.81 -5.00 1.64
N ALA A 147 4.03 -4.73 1.16
CA ALA A 147 4.56 -5.34 -0.05
C ALA A 147 4.56 -6.88 0.04
N ASP A 148 4.99 -7.44 1.17
CA ASP A 148 5.01 -8.89 1.37
C ASP A 148 3.61 -9.52 1.29
N THR A 149 2.60 -8.89 1.91
CA THR A 149 1.20 -9.35 1.82
C THR A 149 0.68 -9.28 0.40
N CYS A 150 0.81 -8.14 -0.29
CA CYS A 150 0.33 -7.99 -1.67
C CYS A 150 0.99 -9.01 -2.60
N MET A 151 2.31 -9.16 -2.48
CA MET A 151 3.12 -10.06 -3.32
C MET A 151 2.95 -11.54 -2.95
N SER A 152 2.20 -11.88 -1.89
CA SER A 152 1.83 -13.27 -1.61
C SER A 152 0.88 -13.84 -2.67
N CYS A 153 0.06 -12.97 -3.28
CA CYS A 153 -0.82 -13.29 -4.40
C CYS A 153 -0.31 -12.71 -5.73
N HIS A 154 0.20 -11.47 -5.75
CA HIS A 154 0.67 -10.80 -6.97
C HIS A 154 2.12 -11.20 -7.33
N SER A 155 2.33 -12.46 -7.69
CA SER A 155 3.65 -13.03 -8.00
C SER A 155 4.38 -12.38 -9.18
N ASP A 156 3.64 -11.90 -10.17
CA ASP A 156 4.22 -11.24 -11.34
C ASP A 156 4.82 -9.88 -10.96
N VAL A 157 4.11 -9.14 -10.10
CA VAL A 157 4.60 -7.87 -9.53
C VAL A 157 5.78 -8.13 -8.61
N ARG A 158 5.76 -9.20 -7.80
CA ARG A 158 6.91 -9.63 -7.00
C ARG A 158 8.14 -9.82 -7.88
N SER A 159 8.00 -10.51 -9.00
CA SER A 159 9.09 -10.77 -9.93
C SER A 159 9.59 -9.48 -10.61
N ALA A 160 8.68 -8.61 -11.05
CA ALA A 160 9.01 -7.29 -11.60
C ALA A 160 9.78 -6.42 -10.60
N ASN A 161 9.39 -6.47 -9.32
CA ASN A 161 10.06 -5.77 -8.24
C ASN A 161 11.41 -6.39 -7.82
N MET A 162 11.87 -7.43 -8.51
CA MET A 162 13.24 -7.95 -8.36
C MET A 162 14.13 -7.58 -9.55
N LEU A 163 13.59 -6.90 -10.56
CA LEU A 163 14.35 -6.48 -11.73
C LEU A 163 15.27 -5.29 -11.41
N ALA A 164 16.27 -5.10 -12.27
CA ALA A 164 17.33 -4.13 -12.06
C ALA A 164 16.84 -2.67 -12.00
N SER A 165 15.81 -2.33 -12.80
CA SER A 165 15.20 -1.00 -12.77
C SER A 165 13.75 -1.13 -12.31
N ARG A 166 13.42 -0.51 -11.18
CA ARG A 166 12.11 -0.58 -10.53
C ARG A 166 11.95 0.58 -9.54
N HIS A 167 10.72 0.81 -9.09
CA HIS A 167 10.50 1.64 -7.91
C HIS A 167 11.06 0.96 -6.64
N PRO A 168 11.50 1.74 -5.64
CA PRO A 168 12.16 1.24 -4.44
C PRO A 168 11.17 0.66 -3.40
N ILE A 169 10.31 -0.26 -3.83
CA ILE A 169 9.31 -0.94 -2.98
C ILE A 169 9.99 -1.92 -2.02
N ALA A 170 10.94 -2.72 -2.50
CA ALA A 170 11.70 -3.65 -1.64
C ALA A 170 12.51 -2.94 -0.54
N GLU A 171 12.89 -1.69 -0.78
CA GLU A 171 13.58 -0.81 0.17
C GLU A 171 12.61 -0.09 1.11
N GLY A 172 11.29 -0.25 0.94
CA GLY A 172 10.26 0.37 1.76
C GLY A 172 10.13 1.89 1.60
N MET A 173 10.69 2.47 0.53
CA MET A 173 10.63 3.92 0.28
C MET A 173 9.35 4.36 -0.43
N VAL A 174 8.69 3.42 -1.10
CA VAL A 174 7.39 3.57 -1.75
C VAL A 174 6.58 2.33 -1.41
N ALA A 175 5.29 2.49 -1.16
CA ALA A 175 4.35 1.42 -0.86
C ALA A 175 3.45 1.15 -2.08
N CYS A 176 2.88 -0.05 -2.17
CA CYS A 176 1.88 -0.37 -3.20
C CYS A 176 0.69 0.59 -3.12
N SER A 177 0.31 0.96 -1.90
CA SER A 177 -0.77 1.89 -1.58
C SER A 177 -0.54 3.35 -1.99
N ASP A 178 0.69 3.73 -2.34
CA ASP A 178 0.96 5.07 -2.89
C ASP A 178 0.37 5.21 -4.30
N CYS A 179 0.33 4.10 -5.06
CA CYS A 179 -0.19 4.05 -6.41
C CYS A 179 -1.59 3.41 -6.50
N HIS A 180 -1.88 2.39 -5.70
CA HIS A 180 -3.13 1.62 -5.76
C HIS A 180 -3.98 1.77 -4.50
N ASN A 181 -5.30 1.79 -4.65
CA ASN A 181 -6.23 1.61 -3.55
C ASN A 181 -6.66 0.14 -3.49
N PRO A 182 -6.19 -0.66 -2.51
CA PRO A 182 -6.56 -2.07 -2.39
C PRO A 182 -8.04 -2.28 -2.06
N HIS A 183 -8.74 -1.23 -1.62
CA HIS A 183 -10.19 -1.28 -1.40
C HIS A 183 -11.01 -0.99 -2.66
N GLY A 184 -10.37 -0.77 -3.81
CA GLY A 184 -11.02 -0.40 -5.06
C GLY A 184 -10.93 1.10 -5.37
N SER A 185 -11.06 1.42 -6.66
CA SER A 185 -11.12 2.77 -7.20
C SER A 185 -12.04 2.79 -8.41
N LEU A 186 -12.46 4.00 -8.82
CA LEU A 186 -13.14 4.21 -10.10
C LEU A 186 -12.17 4.26 -11.29
N SER A 187 -10.87 4.40 -11.02
CA SER A 187 -9.84 4.37 -12.05
C SER A 187 -9.47 2.93 -12.42
N GLU A 188 -8.92 2.77 -13.62
CA GLU A 188 -8.35 1.50 -14.05
C GLU A 188 -7.23 1.04 -13.12
N SER A 189 -7.04 -0.28 -13.01
CA SER A 189 -6.06 -0.92 -12.14
C SER A 189 -6.11 -0.46 -10.67
N SER A 190 -7.27 0.01 -10.21
CA SER A 190 -7.49 0.50 -8.84
C SER A 190 -6.52 1.62 -8.42
N LEU A 191 -6.09 2.47 -9.35
CA LEU A 191 -5.17 3.57 -9.02
C LEU A 191 -5.74 4.58 -8.00
N THR A 192 -4.87 5.28 -7.29
CA THR A 192 -5.25 6.31 -6.29
C THR A 192 -5.71 7.61 -6.93
N GLN A 193 -5.39 7.85 -8.21
CA GLN A 193 -5.84 9.00 -8.98
C GLN A 193 -6.70 8.57 -10.19
N PRO A 194 -7.49 9.49 -10.77
CA PRO A 194 -8.36 9.17 -11.90
C PRO A 194 -7.65 8.59 -13.13
N THR A 195 -6.37 8.93 -13.32
CA THR A 195 -5.55 8.45 -14.44
C THR A 195 -4.19 7.95 -13.98
N LEU A 196 -3.54 7.14 -14.82
CA LEU A 196 -2.16 6.69 -14.58
C LEU A 196 -1.19 7.87 -14.48
N ASN A 197 -1.28 8.82 -15.41
CA ASN A 197 -0.41 9.99 -15.42
C ASN A 197 -0.58 10.83 -14.15
N ASP A 198 -1.81 11.08 -13.71
CA ASP A 198 -2.05 11.82 -12.46
C ASP A 198 -1.47 11.09 -11.25
N THR A 199 -1.51 9.76 -11.24
CA THR A 199 -0.86 8.94 -10.20
C THR A 199 0.65 9.16 -10.22
N CYS A 200 1.29 9.10 -11.39
CA CYS A 200 2.72 9.36 -11.54
C CYS A 200 3.10 10.78 -11.10
N PHE A 201 2.28 11.78 -11.41
CA PHE A 201 2.54 13.19 -11.10
C PHE A 201 2.44 13.54 -9.61
N GLN A 202 1.93 12.63 -8.77
CA GLN A 202 2.02 12.81 -7.32
C GLN A 202 3.48 12.93 -6.84
N CYS A 203 4.39 12.23 -7.52
CA CYS A 203 5.82 12.26 -7.23
C CYS A 203 6.64 12.93 -8.37
N HIS A 204 6.29 12.65 -9.63
CA HIS A 204 6.98 13.16 -10.82
C HIS A 204 6.35 14.45 -11.36
N ALA A 205 6.09 15.41 -10.49
CA ALA A 205 5.39 16.65 -10.82
C ALA A 205 6.10 17.45 -11.93
N GLU A 206 7.42 17.31 -12.06
CA GLU A 206 8.22 17.96 -13.09
C GLU A 206 7.91 17.46 -14.51
N LYS A 207 7.15 16.37 -14.65
CA LYS A 207 6.74 15.78 -15.94
C LYS A 207 5.32 16.16 -16.35
N ARG A 208 4.55 16.83 -15.49
CA ARG A 208 3.13 17.12 -15.72
C ARG A 208 2.85 18.11 -16.86
N GLY A 209 3.75 19.06 -17.09
CA GLY A 209 3.50 20.15 -18.02
C GLY A 209 2.49 21.19 -17.50
N PRO A 210 1.87 21.99 -18.38
CA PRO A 210 1.98 21.92 -19.84
C PRO A 210 3.36 22.38 -20.33
N PHE A 211 3.91 21.67 -21.30
CA PHE A 211 5.11 22.10 -22.02
C PHE A 211 4.70 22.83 -23.30
N VAL A 212 5.56 23.70 -23.83
CA VAL A 212 5.30 24.36 -25.13
C VAL A 212 5.30 23.33 -26.27
N PHE A 213 6.20 22.35 -26.16
CA PHE A 213 6.30 21.20 -27.05
C PHE A 213 6.20 19.93 -26.22
N GLU A 214 5.03 19.31 -26.25
CA GLU A 214 4.76 18.04 -25.58
C GLU A 214 5.20 16.87 -26.45
N HIS A 215 5.60 15.78 -25.80
CA HIS A 215 5.82 14.51 -26.48
C HIS A 215 4.57 13.66 -26.30
N ALA A 216 3.81 13.45 -27.38
CA ALA A 216 2.44 12.90 -27.32
C ALA A 216 2.28 11.63 -26.44
N PRO A 217 3.16 10.62 -26.51
CA PRO A 217 3.02 9.44 -25.65
C PRO A 217 3.06 9.77 -24.15
N VAL A 218 3.82 10.80 -23.75
CA VAL A 218 3.99 11.20 -22.34
C VAL A 218 2.72 11.87 -21.81
N THR A 219 2.04 12.66 -22.63
CA THR A 219 0.77 13.30 -22.25
C THR A 219 -0.40 12.33 -22.24
N GLU A 220 -0.34 11.29 -23.07
CA GLU A 220 -1.40 10.28 -23.19
C GLU A 220 -1.30 9.24 -22.08
N ASP A 221 -0.17 8.53 -21.98
CA ASP A 221 0.01 7.42 -21.03
C ASP A 221 1.50 7.13 -20.79
N CYS A 222 1.98 7.39 -19.56
CA CYS A 222 3.35 7.10 -19.15
C CYS A 222 3.76 5.63 -19.37
N SER A 223 2.81 4.69 -19.30
CA SER A 223 3.08 3.25 -19.46
C SER A 223 3.35 2.83 -20.90
N THR A 224 3.08 3.70 -21.88
CA THR A 224 3.49 3.49 -23.28
C THR A 224 4.99 3.22 -23.39
N CYS A 225 5.78 3.86 -22.52
CA CYS A 225 7.24 3.72 -22.49
C CYS A 225 7.76 3.07 -21.20
N HIS A 226 7.05 3.20 -20.08
CA HIS A 226 7.50 2.71 -18.78
C HIS A 226 6.69 1.50 -18.27
N ASN A 227 7.36 0.53 -17.66
CA ASN A 227 6.73 -0.50 -16.85
C ASN A 227 6.82 -0.09 -15.37
N PRO A 228 5.73 0.39 -14.74
CA PRO A 228 5.78 0.99 -13.40
C PRO A 228 6.22 0.01 -12.29
N HIS A 229 6.13 -1.30 -12.51
CA HIS A 229 6.52 -2.30 -11.51
C HIS A 229 7.99 -2.73 -11.61
N GLY A 230 8.56 -2.65 -12.82
CA GLY A 230 9.97 -2.92 -13.06
C GLY A 230 10.29 -3.37 -14.48
N SER A 231 11.54 -3.22 -14.88
CA SER A 231 12.06 -3.67 -16.17
C SER A 231 13.53 -4.08 -16.08
N MET A 232 13.94 -4.91 -17.04
CA MET A 232 15.35 -5.21 -17.32
C MET A 232 16.08 -4.03 -17.98
N HIS A 233 15.35 -3.03 -18.46
CA HIS A 233 15.90 -1.83 -19.07
C HIS A 233 15.90 -0.67 -18.08
N ASP A 234 16.97 0.13 -18.10
CA ASP A 234 17.11 1.33 -17.26
C ASP A 234 15.91 2.27 -17.39
N ASN A 235 15.60 2.98 -16.31
CA ASN A 235 14.43 3.87 -16.18
C ASN A 235 13.11 3.14 -16.43
N MET A 236 13.05 1.85 -16.09
CA MET A 236 11.85 1.03 -16.19
C MET A 236 11.27 0.98 -17.60
N LEU A 237 12.07 1.08 -18.66
CA LEU A 237 11.54 1.15 -20.02
C LEU A 237 10.98 -0.21 -20.49
N VAL A 238 9.88 -0.20 -21.25
CA VAL A 238 9.30 -1.42 -21.86
C VAL A 238 10.20 -1.99 -22.97
N SER A 239 11.07 -1.16 -23.54
CA SER A 239 12.08 -1.57 -24.51
C SER A 239 13.34 -0.69 -24.40
N LYS A 240 14.50 -1.26 -24.74
CA LYS A 240 15.75 -0.50 -24.72
C LYS A 240 15.78 0.49 -25.90
N THR A 241 16.20 1.72 -25.61
CA THR A 241 16.63 2.66 -26.66
C THR A 241 17.85 2.12 -27.42
N PRO A 242 17.97 2.34 -28.74
CA PRO A 242 17.15 3.23 -29.58
C PRO A 242 15.85 2.62 -30.12
N PHE A 243 15.66 1.29 -30.00
CA PHE A 243 14.53 0.59 -30.60
C PHE A 243 13.17 1.11 -30.11
N LEU A 244 13.06 1.49 -28.82
CA LEU A 244 11.87 2.15 -28.28
C LEU A 244 11.43 3.37 -29.12
N CYS A 245 12.37 4.23 -29.50
CA CYS A 245 12.07 5.41 -30.32
C CYS A 245 11.62 5.02 -31.74
N GLN A 246 12.25 3.98 -32.31
CA GLN A 246 12.01 3.54 -33.70
C GLN A 246 10.65 2.87 -33.89
N GLN A 247 9.97 2.47 -32.81
CA GLN A 247 8.60 1.95 -32.87
C GLN A 247 7.59 3.02 -33.33
N CYS A 248 7.86 4.30 -33.07
CA CYS A 248 7.01 5.41 -33.49
C CYS A 248 7.69 6.33 -34.52
N HIS A 249 9.01 6.53 -34.42
CA HIS A 249 9.75 7.43 -35.30
C HIS A 249 10.27 6.72 -36.56
N SER A 250 9.46 6.70 -37.61
CA SER A 250 9.78 6.11 -38.91
C SER A 250 10.07 7.13 -40.02
N ALA A 251 10.24 8.41 -39.66
CA ALA A 251 10.58 9.46 -40.61
C ALA A 251 11.91 9.15 -41.32
N ALA A 252 12.04 9.57 -42.58
CA ALA A 252 13.27 9.38 -43.35
C ALA A 252 14.51 9.91 -42.61
N PHE A 253 15.69 9.41 -43.00
CA PHE A 253 17.01 9.69 -42.41
C PHE A 253 17.30 8.90 -41.12
N HIS A 254 18.04 9.51 -40.19
CA HIS A 254 18.65 8.84 -39.04
C HIS A 254 17.68 8.13 -38.06
N PRO A 255 16.40 8.54 -37.85
CA PRO A 255 15.55 7.79 -36.93
C PRO A 255 15.09 6.44 -37.50
N SER A 256 14.99 6.30 -38.82
CA SER A 256 14.53 5.08 -39.49
C SER A 256 15.65 4.25 -40.13
N GLN A 257 16.93 4.50 -39.81
CA GLN A 257 18.01 3.66 -40.32
C GLN A 257 18.12 2.35 -39.52
N PRO A 258 18.37 1.21 -40.18
CA PRO A 258 18.74 -0.02 -39.49
C PRO A 258 20.01 0.19 -38.68
N LEU A 259 19.97 -0.17 -37.40
CA LEU A 259 21.13 -0.08 -36.50
C LEU A 259 21.67 -1.49 -36.25
N GLU A 260 22.77 -1.81 -36.94
CA GLU A 260 23.42 -3.12 -36.88
C GLU A 260 24.59 -3.14 -35.89
N GLY A 261 25.04 -4.34 -35.51
CA GLY A 261 26.17 -4.53 -34.58
C GLY A 261 27.50 -3.92 -35.04
N SER A 262 27.62 -3.54 -36.32
CA SER A 262 28.79 -2.84 -36.88
C SER A 262 29.03 -1.46 -36.24
N GLY A 263 28.01 -0.86 -35.63
CA GLY A 263 28.10 0.41 -34.90
C GLY A 263 28.52 0.29 -33.43
N LEU A 264 28.89 -0.90 -32.96
CA LEU A 264 29.43 -1.15 -31.62
C LEU A 264 30.93 -0.83 -31.54
N PRO A 265 31.55 -0.78 -30.33
CA PRO A 265 32.91 -0.24 -30.16
C PRO A 265 34.01 -1.02 -30.89
N ALA A 266 33.79 -2.31 -31.17
CA ALA A 266 34.71 -3.12 -31.97
C ALA A 266 34.63 -2.83 -33.48
N GLY A 267 33.62 -2.06 -33.92
CA GLY A 267 33.46 -1.56 -35.28
C GLY A 267 33.58 -0.04 -35.34
N ASN A 268 32.79 0.60 -36.20
CA ASN A 268 32.74 2.06 -36.31
C ASN A 268 31.70 2.61 -35.32
N SER A 269 32.17 2.97 -34.11
CA SER A 269 31.34 3.41 -32.98
C SER A 269 30.28 4.44 -33.39
N SER A 270 29.01 4.09 -33.21
CA SER A 270 27.87 4.93 -33.59
C SER A 270 27.25 5.60 -32.37
N ALA A 271 27.06 6.91 -32.45
CA ALA A 271 26.34 7.69 -31.44
C ALA A 271 24.86 7.27 -31.31
N TYR A 272 24.31 6.53 -32.27
CA TYR A 272 22.94 6.01 -32.23
C TYR A 272 22.80 4.68 -31.48
N LEU A 273 23.90 3.96 -31.24
CA LEU A 273 23.91 2.67 -30.54
C LEU A 273 24.58 2.73 -29.18
N LEU A 274 25.51 3.66 -29.00
CA LEU A 274 26.31 3.79 -27.79
C LEU A 274 25.75 4.84 -26.84
N SER A 275 26.16 4.72 -25.57
CA SER A 275 25.82 5.66 -24.51
C SER A 275 24.30 5.92 -24.44
N LYS A 276 23.89 7.18 -24.53
CA LYS A 276 22.50 7.62 -24.47
C LYS A 276 21.78 7.56 -25.82
N ASN A 277 22.43 7.05 -26.88
CA ASN A 277 21.88 6.92 -28.23
C ASN A 277 21.16 8.20 -28.72
N CYS A 278 19.88 8.10 -29.10
CA CYS A 278 18.97 9.19 -29.44
C CYS A 278 18.98 10.31 -28.41
N LEU A 279 19.01 9.96 -27.11
CA LEU A 279 18.96 10.91 -25.99
C LEU A 279 20.25 11.74 -25.85
N SER A 280 21.32 11.39 -26.56
CA SER A 280 22.53 12.23 -26.64
C SER A 280 22.24 13.57 -27.33
N CYS A 281 21.27 13.60 -28.24
CA CYS A 281 20.84 14.80 -28.96
C CYS A 281 19.42 15.23 -28.54
N HIS A 282 18.54 14.27 -28.26
CA HIS A 282 17.14 14.47 -27.92
C HIS A 282 16.90 14.27 -26.41
N SER A 283 17.42 15.19 -25.59
CA SER A 283 17.41 15.04 -24.14
C SER A 283 16.07 15.33 -23.46
N GLN A 284 15.18 16.09 -24.10
CA GLN A 284 13.90 16.55 -23.54
C GLN A 284 12.71 15.66 -23.95
N ILE A 285 12.85 14.34 -23.83
CA ILE A 285 11.83 13.36 -24.26
C ILE A 285 10.50 13.41 -23.49
N HIS A 286 10.43 14.14 -22.38
CA HIS A 286 9.21 14.34 -21.60
C HIS A 286 8.51 15.67 -21.92
N GLY A 287 8.99 16.41 -22.91
CA GLY A 287 8.49 17.72 -23.29
C GLY A 287 9.53 18.83 -23.08
N SER A 288 9.37 19.91 -23.83
CA SER A 288 10.24 21.09 -23.77
C SER A 288 9.44 22.38 -23.78
N SER A 289 9.83 23.34 -22.93
CA SER A 289 9.31 24.71 -22.95
C SER A 289 10.22 25.69 -23.68
N HIS A 290 11.30 25.21 -24.30
CA HIS A 290 12.21 26.06 -25.07
C HIS A 290 11.56 26.43 -26.42
N PRO A 291 11.62 27.68 -26.92
CA PRO A 291 10.98 28.09 -28.18
C PRO A 291 11.41 27.28 -29.42
N SER A 292 12.61 26.71 -29.39
CA SER A 292 13.12 25.76 -30.41
C SER A 292 13.13 24.30 -29.95
N GLY A 293 12.21 23.93 -29.05
CA GLY A 293 12.11 22.64 -28.39
C GLY A 293 11.32 21.58 -29.16
N SER A 294 10.77 21.89 -30.33
CA SER A 294 9.88 20.99 -31.09
C SER A 294 10.48 19.62 -31.45
N LYS A 295 11.81 19.51 -31.47
CA LYS A 295 12.54 18.25 -31.69
C LYS A 295 13.10 17.65 -30.39
N MET A 296 12.69 18.10 -29.22
CA MET A 296 13.13 17.56 -27.92
C MET A 296 14.64 17.65 -27.66
N THR A 297 15.32 18.64 -28.27
CA THR A 297 16.79 18.78 -28.16
C THR A 297 17.26 19.66 -26.99
N ARG A 298 16.39 20.53 -26.50
CA ARG A 298 16.62 21.49 -25.41
C ARG A 298 15.30 22.06 -24.93
#